data_AF-A0A7Z9Z7N2-F1
#
_entry.id   AF-A0A7Z9Z7N2-F1
#
_cell.length_a   1.000
_cell.length_b   1.000
_cell.length_c   1.000
_cell.angle_alpha   90.00
_cell.angle_beta   90.00
_cell.angle_gamma   90.00
#
_symmetry.space_group_name_H-M   'P 1'
#
loop_
_entity.id
_entity.type
_entity.pdbx_description
1 polymer ?
#
loop_
_entity_poly.entity_id
_entity_poly.type
_entity_poly.pdbx_seq_one_letter_code
_entity_poly.pdbx_strand_id
1 'polypeptide(L)'
;MGRQSITFTKKNDDWLKSQVDSDEFTSKSELINSLVRQARGQEVKVDWIRTKLIKGENSGFTSKNKEEILSLSKQMLENKL
;
A
#
# COMPACT_ATOMS: atom_id res chain seq x y z
N MET A 1 11.80 16.50 -17.81
CA MET A 1 11.65 15.03 -17.76
C MET A 1 12.41 14.44 -18.93
N GLY A 2 13.31 13.47 -18.70
CA GLY A 2 13.94 12.73 -19.80
C GLY A 2 12.92 11.77 -20.43
N ARG A 3 12.88 11.69 -21.77
CA ARG A 3 12.01 10.74 -22.46
C ARG A 3 12.58 9.33 -22.28
N GLN A 4 11.85 8.46 -21.60
CA GLN A 4 12.19 7.04 -21.52
C GLN A 4 11.40 6.28 -22.60
N SER A 5 12.10 5.47 -23.38
CA SER A 5 11.47 4.56 -24.35
C SER A 5 11.27 3.22 -23.68
N ILE A 6 10.01 2.78 -23.55
CA ILE A 6 9.62 1.53 -22.90
C ILE A 6 8.79 0.74 -23.91
N THR A 7 9.13 -0.53 -24.12
CA THR A 7 8.39 -1.43 -25.01
C THR A 7 7.37 -2.21 -24.20
N PHE A 8 6.10 -2.12 -24.57
CA PHE A 8 5.02 -2.92 -23.98
C PHE A 8 4.71 -4.14 -24.84
N THR A 9 4.14 -5.16 -24.21
CA THR A 9 3.53 -6.27 -24.94
C THR A 9 2.30 -5.77 -25.70
N LYS A 10 1.94 -6.44 -26.81
CA LYS A 10 0.81 -6.04 -27.66
C LYS A 10 -0.50 -5.84 -26.88
N LYS A 11 -0.82 -6.79 -25.98
CA LYS A 11 -2.01 -6.70 -25.12
C LYS A 11 -2.00 -5.47 -24.21
N ASN A 12 -0.84 -5.11 -23.65
CA ASN A 12 -0.72 -3.96 -22.77
C ASN A 12 -0.80 -2.64 -23.56
N ASP A 13 -0.22 -2.58 -24.76
CA ASP A 13 -0.34 -1.38 -25.61
C ASP A 13 -1.79 -1.14 -26.05
N ASP A 14 -2.52 -2.20 -26.40
CA ASP A 14 -3.93 -2.10 -26.78
C ASP A 14 -4.82 -1.67 -25.59
N TRP A 15 -4.53 -2.16 -24.38
CA TRP A 15 -5.18 -1.68 -23.17
C TRP A 15 -4.84 -0.22 -22.84
N LEU A 16 -3.57 0.19 -22.99
CA LEU A 16 -3.18 1.59 -22.79
C LEU A 16 -3.87 2.53 -23.80
N LYS A 17 -4.09 2.08 -25.04
CA LYS A 17 -4.86 2.83 -26.04
C LYS A 17 -6.32 2.97 -25.62
N SER A 18 -6.97 1.88 -25.21
CA SER A 18 -8.39 1.93 -24.85
C SER A 18 -8.69 2.84 -23.65
N GLN A 19 -7.72 3.05 -22.75
CA GLN A 19 -7.81 4.00 -21.64
C GLN A 19 -7.58 5.47 -22.05
N VAL A 20 -6.84 5.71 -23.13
CA VAL A 20 -6.70 7.05 -23.72
C VAL A 20 -7.94 7.36 -24.57
N ASP A 21 -8.46 6.38 -25.28
CA ASP A 21 -9.67 6.49 -26.10
C ASP A 21 -10.94 6.71 -25.26
N SER A 22 -10.92 6.38 -23.97
CA SER A 22 -12.01 6.65 -23.03
C SER A 22 -12.02 8.08 -22.48
N ASP A 23 -11.18 8.97 -23.02
CA ASP A 23 -11.00 10.38 -22.60
C ASP A 23 -10.65 10.57 -21.12
N GLU A 24 -10.33 9.50 -20.39
CA GLU A 24 -9.90 9.57 -18.98
C GLU A 24 -8.46 10.07 -18.84
N PHE A 25 -7.65 9.94 -19.91
CA PHE A 25 -6.24 10.32 -19.92
C PHE A 25 -5.86 10.99 -21.25
N THR A 26 -5.12 12.09 -21.18
CA THR A 26 -4.71 12.87 -22.36
C THR A 26 -3.63 12.16 -23.17
N SER A 27 -2.86 11.27 -22.54
CA SER A 27 -1.78 10.53 -23.20
C SER A 27 -1.41 9.25 -22.48
N LYS A 28 -0.82 8.30 -23.22
CA LYS A 28 -0.23 7.09 -22.64
C LYS A 28 0.80 7.40 -21.55
N SER A 29 1.57 8.49 -21.72
CA SER A 29 2.57 8.90 -20.72
C SER A 29 1.94 9.38 -19.41
N GLU A 30 0.79 10.06 -19.49
CA GLU A 30 0.02 10.47 -18.31
C GLU A 30 -0.54 9.25 -17.56
N LEU A 31 -1.12 8.31 -18.29
CA LEU A 31 -1.60 7.04 -17.74
C LEU A 31 -0.49 6.25 -17.05
N ILE A 32 0.68 6.10 -17.70
CA ILE A 32 1.84 5.43 -17.10
C ILE A 32 2.30 6.14 -15.82
N ASN A 33 2.35 7.47 -15.83
CA ASN A 33 2.73 8.22 -14.63
C ASN A 33 1.70 8.04 -13.49
N SER A 34 0.41 7.98 -13.81
CA SER A 34 -0.65 7.71 -12.84
C SER A 34 -0.50 6.30 -12.25
N LEU A 35 -0.26 5.29 -13.09
CA LEU A 35 -0.02 3.91 -12.66
C LEU A 35 1.22 3.79 -11.76
N VAL A 36 2.31 4.49 -12.09
CA VAL A 36 3.52 4.52 -11.24
C VAL A 36 3.23 5.17 -9.89
N ARG A 37 2.44 6.25 -9.86
CA ARG A 37 2.01 6.88 -8.59
C ARG A 37 1.16 5.92 -7.76
N GLN A 38 0.21 5.22 -8.38
CA GLN A 38 -0.63 4.24 -7.72
C GLN A 38 0.20 3.09 -7.14
N ALA A 39 1.13 2.53 -7.93
CA ALA A 39 2.01 1.46 -7.51
C ALA A 39 2.86 1.87 -6.29
N ARG A 40 3.49 3.06 -6.33
CA ARG A 40 4.24 3.61 -5.19
C ARG A 40 3.37 3.78 -3.95
N GLY A 41 2.15 4.25 -4.12
CA GLY A 41 1.19 4.39 -3.01
C GLY A 41 0.84 3.04 -2.37
N GLN A 42 0.72 1.98 -3.18
CA GLN A 42 0.49 0.63 -2.67
C GLN A 42 1.72 0.06 -1.98
N GLU A 43 2.92 0.25 -2.53
CA GLU A 43 4.18 -0.15 -1.89
C GLU A 43 4.33 0.45 -0.49
N VAL A 44 4.05 1.75 -0.33
CA VAL A 44 4.10 2.42 0.99
C VAL A 44 3.13 1.78 1.99
N LYS A 45 1.93 1.40 1.56
CA LYS A 45 0.96 0.72 2.44
C LYS A 45 1.46 -0.66 2.84
N VAL A 46 1.99 -1.41 1.89
CA VAL A 46 2.55 -2.76 2.13
C VAL A 46 3.74 -2.67 3.08
N ASP A 47 4.65 -1.73 2.87
CA ASP A 47 5.81 -1.51 3.74
C ASP A 47 5.40 -1.08 5.14
N TRP A 48 4.36 -0.25 5.27
CA TRP A 48 3.82 0.13 6.57
C TRP A 48 3.27 -1.09 7.33
N ILE A 49 2.46 -1.93 6.66
CA ILE A 49 1.94 -3.18 7.25
C ILE A 49 3.09 -4.10 7.63
N ARG A 50 4.05 -4.30 6.72
CA ARG A 50 5.21 -5.16 6.93
C ARG A 50 6.04 -4.70 8.13
N THR A 51 6.28 -3.40 8.25
CA THR A 51 6.99 -2.81 9.39
C THR A 51 6.25 -3.04 10.71
N LYS A 52 4.92 -2.91 10.71
CA LYS A 52 4.09 -3.19 11.89
C LYS A 52 4.12 -4.66 12.28
N LEU A 53 4.06 -5.57 11.30
CA LEU A 53 4.17 -7.01 11.52
C LEU A 53 5.53 -7.38 12.10
N ILE A 54 6.63 -6.92 11.49
CA ILE A 54 7.99 -7.16 11.99
C ILE A 54 8.15 -6.63 13.42
N LYS A 55 7.60 -5.44 13.72
CA LYS A 55 7.62 -4.91 15.09
C LYS A 55 6.84 -5.81 16.06
N GLY A 56 5.71 -6.36 15.63
CA GLY A 56 4.93 -7.33 16.41
C GLY A 56 5.68 -8.63 16.64
N GLU A 57 6.28 -9.20 15.60
CA GLU A 57 7.08 -10.43 15.68
C GLU A 57 8.30 -10.25 16.62
N ASN A 58 9.01 -9.12 16.50
CA ASN A 58 10.13 -8.79 17.37
C ASN A 58 9.71 -8.45 18.81
N SER A 59 8.46 -8.05 19.04
CA SER A 59 7.95 -7.76 20.39
C SER A 59 7.67 -9.01 21.22
N GLY A 60 7.81 -10.20 20.62
CA GLY A 60 7.58 -11.48 21.26
C GLY A 60 6.09 -11.82 21.37
N PHE A 61 5.79 -13.11 21.49
CA PHE A 61 4.43 -13.58 21.70
C PHE A 61 4.04 -13.44 23.17
N THR A 62 2.86 -12.88 23.44
CA THR A 62 2.32 -12.86 24.80
C THR A 62 1.65 -14.19 25.09
N SER A 63 1.89 -14.75 26.27
CA SER A 63 1.20 -15.94 26.79
C SER A 63 -0.13 -15.61 27.49
N LYS A 64 -0.54 -14.35 27.48
CA LYS A 64 -1.72 -13.84 28.18
C LYS A 64 -3.00 -14.23 27.46
N ASN A 65 -3.98 -14.68 28.24
CA ASN A 65 -5.32 -14.97 27.73
C ASN A 65 -6.13 -13.68 27.51
N LYS A 66 -7.19 -13.78 26.71
CA LYS A 66 -8.07 -12.67 26.32
C LYS A 66 -8.57 -11.86 27.53
N GLU A 67 -8.93 -12.54 28.62
CA GLU A 67 -9.44 -11.92 29.86
C GLU A 67 -8.37 -11.11 30.59
N GLU A 68 -7.13 -11.60 30.63
CA GLU A 68 -6.00 -10.88 31.24
C GLU A 68 -5.62 -9.63 30.44
N ILE A 69 -5.65 -9.71 29.10
CA ILE A 69 -5.40 -8.57 28.21
C ILE A 69 -6.46 -7.49 28.41
N LEU A 70 -7.73 -7.89 28.58
CA LEU A 70 -8.82 -6.95 28.83
C LEU A 70 -8.67 -6.26 30.18
N SER A 71 -8.35 -7.01 31.24
CA SER A 71 -8.13 -6.45 32.58
C SER A 71 -6.98 -5.44 32.58
N LEU A 72 -5.83 -5.81 31.99
CA LEU A 72 -4.66 -4.93 31.88
C LEU A 72 -4.96 -3.67 31.05
N SER A 73 -5.71 -3.79 29.96
CA SER A 73 -6.08 -2.64 29.13
C SER A 73 -7.00 -1.67 29.87
N LYS A 74 -7.96 -2.18 30.66
CA LYS A 74 -8.85 -1.36 31.51
C LYS A 74 -8.06 -0.66 32.63
N GLN A 75 -7.18 -1.37 33.32
CA GLN A 75 -6.32 -0.78 34.35
C GLN A 75 -5.37 0.29 33.78
N MET A 76 -4.83 0.09 32.57
CA MET A 76 -4.00 1.10 31.90
C MET A 76 -4.78 2.35 31.50
N LEU A 77 -6.07 2.21 31.16
CA LEU A 77 -6.95 3.34 30.82
C LEU A 77 -7.32 4.14 32.07
N GLU A 78 -7.60 3.47 33.19
CA GLU A 78 -7.93 4.12 34.46
C GLU A 78 -6.73 4.86 35.08
N ASN A 79 -5.51 4.31 34.99
CA ASN A 79 -4.29 4.95 35.49
C ASN A 79 -3.75 6.12 34.63
N LYS A 80 -4.41 6.43 33.50
CA LYS A 80 -4.02 7.51 32.59
C LYS A 80 -4.91 8.76 32.72
N LEU A 81 -5.91 8.70 33.60
CA LEU A 81 -6.72 9.81 34.11
C LEU A 81 -6.12 10.32 35.43
#